data_AF-A0A7S0Y150-F1
#
_entry.id   AF-A0A7S0Y150-F1
#
_cell.length_a   1.000
_cell.length_b   1.000
_cell.length_c   1.000
_cell.angle_alpha   90.00
_cell.angle_beta   90.00
_cell.angle_gamma   90.00
#
_symmetry.space_group_name_H-M   'P 1'
#
loop_
_entity.id
_entity.type
_entity.pdbx_description
1 polymer ?
#
loop_
_entity_poly.entity_id
_entity_poly.type
_entity_poly.pdbx_seq_one_letter_code
_entity_poly.pdbx_strand_id
1 'polypeptide(L)'
;LFAPEIEEEANLHFQRIYRSEVQIEAVIQMLKGFKASQVQREQEVFGCMIHNLFDEYRFFPRYPERELLITGRLFGSLIQHQLVSSITLGIALRYVLEALRKQVSSSMFKFGMCALEQFKHRLVEWPQYCHHILQISHIRQSHETLITFIHQALAQPRKDTP
;
A
#
# COMPACT_ATOMS: atom_id res chain seq x y z
N LEU A 1 -3.23 21.60 5.00
CA LEU A 1 -4.12 21.40 6.16
C LEU A 1 -5.52 21.35 5.60
N PHE A 2 -6.25 20.26 5.85
CA PHE A 2 -7.61 20.08 5.34
C PHE A 2 -8.60 20.79 6.27
N ALA A 3 -9.80 21.09 5.80
CA ALA A 3 -10.82 21.68 6.66
C ALA A 3 -11.26 20.66 7.73
N PRO A 4 -11.63 21.08 8.95
CA PRO A 4 -11.99 20.18 10.05
C PRO A 4 -13.07 19.15 9.67
N GLU A 5 -14.06 19.55 8.89
CA GLU A 5 -15.13 18.68 8.40
C GLU A 5 -14.66 17.61 7.40
N ILE A 6 -13.56 17.86 6.68
CA ILE A 6 -12.93 16.89 5.79
C ILE A 6 -12.10 15.89 6.61
N GLU A 7 -11.39 16.39 7.62
CA GLU A 7 -10.62 15.53 8.54
C GLU A 7 -11.56 14.61 9.35
N GLU A 8 -12.69 15.13 9.81
CA GLU A 8 -13.73 14.35 10.49
C GLU A 8 -14.29 13.24 9.57
N GLU A 9 -14.62 13.56 8.33
CA GLU A 9 -15.13 12.58 7.35
C GLU A 9 -14.08 11.50 7.01
N ALA A 10 -12.83 11.90 6.78
CA ALA A 10 -11.72 10.97 6.57
C ALA A 10 -11.52 10.03 7.77
N ASN A 11 -11.61 10.57 8.99
CA ASN A 11 -11.51 9.78 10.22
C ASN A 11 -12.68 8.79 10.36
N LEU A 12 -13.90 9.19 10.01
CA LEU A 12 -15.05 8.29 10.00
C LEU A 12 -14.83 7.12 9.03
N HIS A 13 -14.28 7.37 7.84
CA HIS A 13 -13.92 6.28 6.92
C HIS A 13 -12.89 5.32 7.53
N PHE A 14 -11.82 5.82 8.15
CA PHE A 14 -10.84 4.95 8.82
C PHE A 14 -11.44 4.14 9.98
N GLN A 15 -12.31 4.76 10.78
CA GLN A 15 -13.00 4.03 11.86
C GLN A 15 -13.83 2.86 11.32
N ARG A 16 -14.58 3.08 10.23
CA ARG A 16 -15.37 2.02 9.58
C ARG A 16 -14.49 0.89 9.06
N ILE A 17 -13.32 1.22 8.50
CA ILE A 17 -12.32 0.25 8.04
C ILE A 17 -11.82 -0.62 9.21
N TYR A 18 -11.38 0.01 10.30
CA TYR A 18 -10.83 -0.71 11.45
C TYR A 18 -11.88 -1.50 12.22
N ARG A 19 -13.14 -1.02 12.25
CA ARG A 19 -14.29 -1.78 12.78
C ARG A 19 -14.76 -2.90 11.88
N SER A 20 -14.19 -3.04 10.68
CA SER A 20 -14.58 -4.03 9.66
C SER A 20 -16.05 -3.88 9.21
N GLU A 21 -16.59 -2.66 9.30
CA GLU A 21 -17.93 -2.32 8.80
C GLU A 21 -17.94 -2.16 7.27
N VAL A 22 -16.76 -1.93 6.67
CA VAL A 22 -16.55 -1.86 5.22
C VAL A 22 -15.37 -2.74 4.81
N GLN A 23 -15.52 -3.42 3.67
CA GLN A 23 -14.44 -4.21 3.08
C GLN A 23 -13.43 -3.32 2.35
N ILE A 24 -12.18 -3.75 2.28
CA ILE A 24 -11.10 -2.99 1.62
C ILE A 24 -11.45 -2.73 0.15
N GLU A 25 -12.04 -3.70 -0.55
CA GLU A 25 -12.45 -3.57 -1.94
C GLU A 25 -13.47 -2.44 -2.11
N ALA A 26 -14.43 -2.32 -1.20
CA ALA A 26 -15.44 -1.26 -1.23
C ALA A 26 -14.80 0.12 -0.99
N VAL A 27 -13.86 0.20 -0.05
CA VAL A 27 -13.09 1.43 0.22
C VAL A 27 -12.29 1.85 -1.02
N ILE A 28 -11.65 0.91 -1.70
CA ILE A 28 -10.91 1.18 -2.93
C ILE A 28 -11.84 1.71 -4.03
N GLN A 29 -13.03 1.15 -4.20
CA GLN A 29 -13.98 1.67 -5.19
C GLN A 29 -14.45 3.08 -4.84
N MET A 30 -14.74 3.34 -3.57
CA MET A 30 -15.06 4.68 -3.07
C MET A 30 -13.93 5.67 -3.37
N LEU A 31 -12.68 5.33 -3.03
CA LEU A 31 -11.53 6.20 -3.28
C LEU A 31 -11.27 6.44 -4.78
N LYS A 32 -11.55 5.45 -5.64
CA LYS A 32 -11.52 5.65 -7.11
C LYS A 32 -12.57 6.66 -7.55
N GLY A 33 -13.79 6.54 -7.02
CA GLY A 33 -14.87 7.49 -7.27
C GLY A 33 -14.48 8.90 -6.86
N PHE A 34 -14.02 9.07 -5.62
CA PHE A 34 -13.60 10.37 -5.09
C PHE A 34 -12.45 11.01 -5.86
N LYS A 35 -11.44 10.21 -6.25
CA LYS A 35 -10.31 10.68 -7.06
C LYS A 35 -10.75 11.21 -8.44
N ALA A 36 -11.78 10.62 -9.04
CA ALA A 36 -12.30 11.00 -10.36
C ALA A 36 -13.49 11.98 -10.31
N SER A 37 -13.97 12.30 -9.10
CA SER A 37 -15.15 13.13 -8.90
C SER A 37 -14.95 14.56 -9.39
N GLN A 38 -16.04 15.24 -9.74
CA GLN A 38 -16.08 16.69 -9.98
C GLN A 38 -16.51 17.46 -8.72
N VAL A 39 -16.88 16.75 -7.65
CA VAL A 39 -17.25 17.34 -6.35
C VAL A 39 -15.98 17.61 -5.56
N GLN A 40 -15.68 18.89 -5.31
CA GLN A 40 -14.48 19.32 -4.59
C GLN A 40 -14.33 18.61 -3.23
N ARG A 41 -15.43 18.49 -2.47
CA ARG A 41 -15.44 17.81 -1.17
C ARG A 41 -14.91 16.38 -1.25
N GLU A 42 -15.34 15.60 -2.25
CA GLU A 42 -14.91 14.21 -2.40
C GLU A 42 -13.41 14.12 -2.74
N GLN A 43 -12.92 15.01 -3.61
CA GLN A 43 -11.49 15.09 -3.92
C GLN A 43 -10.65 15.47 -2.69
N GLU A 44 -11.14 16.38 -1.86
CA GLU A 44 -10.50 16.78 -0.61
C GLU A 44 -10.48 15.65 0.41
N VAL A 45 -11.58 14.90 0.58
CA VAL A 45 -11.63 13.71 1.44
C VAL A 45 -10.65 12.65 0.95
N PHE A 46 -10.59 12.39 -0.36
CA PHE A 46 -9.58 11.50 -0.95
C PHE A 46 -8.16 11.96 -0.61
N GLY A 47 -7.85 13.24 -0.85
CA GLY A 47 -6.53 13.81 -0.54
C GLY A 47 -6.18 13.69 0.94
N CYS A 48 -7.14 13.96 1.83
CA CYS A 48 -6.98 13.87 3.27
C CYS A 48 -6.70 12.44 3.72
N MET A 49 -7.46 11.46 3.23
CA MET A 49 -7.25 10.06 3.58
C MET A 49 -5.88 9.56 3.12
N ILE A 50 -5.44 9.88 1.90
CA ILE A 50 -4.11 9.50 1.41
C ILE A 50 -3.01 10.19 2.23
N HIS A 51 -3.16 11.49 2.52
CA HIS A 51 -2.20 12.23 3.32
C HIS A 51 -2.04 11.65 4.73
N ASN A 52 -3.15 11.44 5.44
CA ASN A 52 -3.16 10.93 6.81
C ASN A 52 -2.56 9.52 6.87
N LEU A 53 -2.91 8.64 5.93
CA LEU A 53 -2.35 7.29 5.90
C LEU A 53 -0.83 7.28 5.74
N PHE A 54 -0.28 8.21 4.94
CA PHE A 54 1.16 8.30 4.72
C PHE A 54 1.88 8.99 5.89
N ASP A 55 1.29 10.02 6.50
CA ASP A 55 1.86 10.66 7.71
C ASP A 55 1.88 9.70 8.90
N GLU A 56 0.87 8.83 9.00
CA GLU A 56 0.74 7.81 10.04
C GLU A 56 1.81 6.70 9.95
N TYR A 57 2.54 6.58 8.83
CA TYR A 57 3.53 5.50 8.65
C TYR A 57 4.57 5.42 9.78
N ARG A 58 4.98 6.57 10.34
CA ARG A 58 5.92 6.64 11.48
C ARG A 58 5.34 6.03 12.77
N PHE A 59 4.02 5.93 12.88
CA PHE A 59 3.30 5.37 14.02
C PHE A 59 2.88 3.91 13.81
N PHE A 60 2.95 3.37 12.58
CA PHE A 60 2.63 1.97 12.28
C PHE A 60 3.31 0.95 13.20
N PRO A 61 4.59 1.12 13.63
CA PRO A 61 5.19 0.19 14.59
C PRO A 61 4.47 0.09 15.94
N ARG A 62 3.61 1.07 16.27
CA ARG A 62 2.81 1.12 17.51
C ARG A 62 1.39 0.58 17.32
N TYR A 63 0.99 0.29 16.08
CA TYR A 63 -0.35 -0.23 15.81
C TYR A 63 -0.47 -1.66 16.35
N PRO A 64 -1.63 -2.05 16.89
CA PRO A 64 -1.90 -3.46 17.16
C PRO A 64 -1.90 -4.25 15.85
N GLU A 65 -1.59 -5.54 15.95
CA GLU A 65 -1.30 -6.38 14.78
C GLU A 65 -2.48 -6.44 13.79
N ARG A 66 -3.71 -6.52 14.28
CA ARG A 66 -4.91 -6.58 13.44
C ARG A 66 -5.04 -5.32 12.57
N GLU A 67 -4.99 -4.15 13.20
CA GLU A 67 -5.11 -2.85 12.56
C GLU A 67 -3.98 -2.66 11.56
N LEU A 68 -2.75 -3.03 11.93
CA LEU A 68 -1.60 -2.93 11.04
C LEU A 68 -1.73 -3.83 9.79
N LEU A 69 -2.30 -5.03 9.93
CA LEU A 69 -2.56 -5.90 8.79
C LEU A 69 -3.65 -5.34 7.87
N ILE A 70 -4.72 -4.76 8.45
CA ILE A 70 -5.76 -4.04 7.69
C ILE A 70 -5.13 -2.88 6.92
N THR A 71 -4.29 -2.10 7.59
CA THR A 71 -3.52 -1.01 6.98
C THR A 71 -2.61 -1.51 5.87
N GLY A 72 -1.93 -2.65 6.05
CA GLY A 72 -1.12 -3.29 4.99
C GLY A 72 -1.94 -3.63 3.74
N ARG A 73 -3.13 -4.22 3.91
CA ARG A 73 -4.04 -4.50 2.78
C ARG A 73 -4.50 -3.24 2.08
N LEU A 74 -4.91 -2.22 2.83
CA LEU A 74 -5.31 -0.94 2.28
C LEU A 74 -4.15 -0.31 1.49
N PHE A 75 -2.98 -0.18 2.11
CA PHE A 75 -1.80 0.45 1.54
C PHE A 75 -1.34 -0.23 0.25
N GLY A 76 -1.26 -1.56 0.26
CA GLY A 76 -0.95 -2.35 -0.94
C GLY A 76 -2.02 -2.20 -2.03
N SER A 77 -3.30 -2.15 -1.65
CA SER A 77 -4.41 -1.96 -2.58
C SER A 77 -4.41 -0.57 -3.24
N LEU A 78 -3.99 0.47 -2.53
CA LEU A 78 -3.82 1.81 -3.11
C LEU A 78 -2.77 1.82 -4.22
N ILE A 79 -1.63 1.14 -3.99
CA ILE A 79 -0.60 0.95 -5.01
C ILE A 79 -1.20 0.18 -6.17
N GLN A 80 -1.77 -0.99 -5.88
CA GLN A 80 -2.35 -1.89 -6.86
C GLN A 80 -3.32 -1.19 -7.82
N HIS A 81 -4.22 -0.38 -7.29
CA HIS A 81 -5.27 0.29 -8.05
C HIS A 81 -4.90 1.69 -8.57
N GLN A 82 -3.61 2.06 -8.56
CA GLN A 82 -3.11 3.34 -9.08
C GLN A 82 -3.77 4.57 -8.42
N LEU A 83 -4.18 4.42 -7.15
CA LEU A 83 -4.73 5.53 -6.37
C LEU A 83 -3.61 6.48 -5.94
N VAL A 84 -2.38 6.00 -5.84
CA VAL A 84 -1.16 6.82 -5.70
C VAL A 84 -0.33 6.76 -6.99
N SER A 85 0.29 7.88 -7.36
CA SER A 85 1.08 8.02 -8.61
C SER A 85 2.32 8.89 -8.41
N SER A 86 3.24 8.85 -9.37
CA SER A 86 4.45 9.69 -9.42
C SER A 86 5.24 9.67 -8.09
N ILE A 87 5.44 10.83 -7.47
CA ILE A 87 6.22 10.98 -6.23
C ILE A 87 5.58 10.16 -5.09
N THR A 88 4.25 10.21 -4.95
CA THR A 88 3.53 9.48 -3.90
C THR A 88 3.66 7.97 -4.06
N LEU A 89 3.63 7.47 -5.29
CA LEU A 89 3.90 6.05 -5.57
C LEU A 89 5.33 5.66 -5.16
N GLY A 90 6.33 6.50 -5.49
CA GLY A 90 7.72 6.26 -5.08
C GLY A 90 7.88 6.18 -3.56
N ILE A 91 7.20 7.07 -2.82
CA ILE A 91 7.17 7.03 -1.35
C ILE A 91 6.50 5.74 -0.85
N ALA A 92 5.36 5.36 -1.44
CA ALA A 92 4.63 4.16 -1.06
C ALA A 92 5.47 2.88 -1.22
N LEU A 93 6.11 2.72 -2.38
CA LEU A 93 7.02 1.60 -2.66
C LEU A 93 8.18 1.57 -1.66
N ARG A 94 8.79 2.73 -1.38
CA ARG A 94 9.88 2.85 -0.40
C ARG A 94 9.44 2.43 1.00
N TYR A 95 8.26 2.85 1.46
CA TYR A 95 7.72 2.43 2.76
C TYR A 95 7.53 0.91 2.84
N VAL A 96 6.95 0.28 1.83
CA VAL A 96 6.81 -1.19 1.80
C VAL A 96 8.19 -1.86 1.81
N LEU A 97 9.17 -1.35 1.05
CA LEU A 97 10.53 -1.91 1.02
C LEU A 97 11.27 -1.76 2.36
N GLU A 98 11.14 -0.61 3.02
CA GLU A 98 11.71 -0.38 4.35
C GLU A 98 11.10 -1.31 5.40
N ALA A 99 9.79 -1.59 5.29
CA ALA A 99 9.09 -2.53 6.14
C ALA A 99 9.55 -3.98 5.90
N LEU A 100 9.72 -4.39 4.64
CA LEU A 100 10.27 -5.70 4.25
C LEU A 100 11.71 -5.94 4.74
N ARG A 101 12.48 -4.87 4.95
CA ARG A 101 13.85 -4.95 5.51
C ARG A 101 13.88 -5.15 7.03
N LYS A 102 12.76 -5.04 7.73
CA LYS A 102 12.69 -5.29 9.18
C LYS A 102 12.84 -6.78 9.48
N GLN A 103 13.09 -7.10 10.75
CA GLN A 103 13.20 -8.48 11.23
C GLN A 103 11.92 -9.26 10.92
N VAL A 104 12.05 -10.52 10.52
CA VAL A 104 10.92 -11.39 10.10
C VAL A 104 9.81 -11.48 11.16
N SER A 105 10.18 -11.46 12.43
CA SER A 105 9.25 -11.50 13.57
C SER A 105 8.50 -10.19 13.82
N SER A 106 8.92 -9.08 13.22
CA SER A 106 8.37 -7.76 13.50
C SER A 106 7.01 -7.54 12.83
N SER A 107 6.14 -6.77 13.50
CA SER A 107 4.85 -6.34 12.96
C SER A 107 5.00 -5.57 11.64
N MET A 108 6.05 -4.76 11.50
CA MET A 108 6.36 -4.05 10.25
C MET A 108 6.75 -4.99 9.10
N PHE A 109 7.47 -6.08 9.35
CA PHE A 109 7.73 -7.06 8.30
C PHE A 109 6.42 -7.70 7.82
N LYS A 110 5.52 -8.06 8.74
CA LYS A 110 4.18 -8.57 8.41
C LYS A 110 3.36 -7.54 7.60
N PHE A 111 3.40 -6.26 7.97
CA PHE A 111 2.82 -5.17 7.17
C PHE A 111 3.38 -5.15 5.75
N GLY A 112 4.71 -5.18 5.61
CA GLY A 112 5.39 -5.15 4.32
C GLY A 112 4.99 -6.31 3.41
N MET A 113 4.97 -7.53 3.95
CA MET A 113 4.53 -8.72 3.21
C MET A 113 3.04 -8.64 2.83
N CYS A 114 2.19 -8.20 3.75
CA CYS A 114 0.76 -8.03 3.53
C CYS A 114 0.47 -7.03 2.39
N ALA A 115 1.17 -5.88 2.40
CA ALA A 115 1.07 -4.87 1.37
C ALA A 115 1.61 -5.36 0.02
N LEU A 116 2.81 -5.98 0.01
CA LEU A 116 3.45 -6.51 -1.20
C LEU A 116 2.55 -7.49 -1.95
N GLU A 117 1.86 -8.37 -1.21
CA GLU A 117 0.94 -9.36 -1.78
C GLU A 117 -0.18 -8.72 -2.61
N GLN A 118 -0.66 -7.53 -2.23
CA GLN A 118 -1.77 -6.86 -2.92
C GLN A 118 -1.38 -6.37 -4.33
N PHE A 119 -0.13 -5.94 -4.51
CA PHE A 119 0.36 -5.37 -5.76
C PHE A 119 1.42 -6.23 -6.45
N LYS A 120 1.62 -7.48 -6.02
CA LYS A 120 2.70 -8.35 -6.51
C LYS A 120 2.73 -8.50 -8.03
N HIS A 121 1.57 -8.54 -8.68
CA HIS A 121 1.49 -8.71 -10.13
C HIS A 121 1.92 -7.47 -10.92
N ARG A 122 2.01 -6.31 -10.27
CA ARG A 122 2.53 -5.08 -10.86
C ARG A 122 4.03 -4.88 -10.62
N LEU A 123 4.70 -5.79 -9.91
CA LEU A 123 6.14 -5.68 -9.63
C LEU A 123 6.99 -5.57 -10.90
N VAL A 124 6.55 -6.16 -12.01
CA VAL A 124 7.19 -6.06 -13.33
C VAL A 124 7.32 -4.63 -13.84
N GLU A 125 6.45 -3.72 -13.38
CA GLU A 125 6.50 -2.29 -13.72
C GLU A 125 7.73 -1.62 -13.10
N TRP A 126 8.32 -2.21 -12.04
CA TRP A 126 9.44 -1.66 -11.30
C TRP A 126 10.60 -2.67 -11.14
N PRO A 127 11.38 -2.96 -12.20
CA PRO A 127 12.46 -3.94 -12.13
C PRO A 127 13.53 -3.63 -11.07
N GLN A 128 13.88 -2.35 -10.91
CA GLN A 128 14.83 -1.92 -9.87
C GLN A 128 14.31 -2.18 -8.46
N TYR A 129 13.00 -2.00 -8.23
CA TYR A 129 12.35 -2.33 -6.97
C TYR A 129 12.43 -3.83 -6.67
N CYS A 130 12.19 -4.66 -7.67
CA CYS A 130 12.35 -6.11 -7.58
C CYS A 130 13.78 -6.51 -7.17
N HIS A 131 14.79 -5.92 -7.80
CA HIS A 131 16.19 -6.17 -7.44
C HIS A 131 16.49 -5.81 -5.98
N HIS A 132 15.93 -4.71 -5.47
CA HIS A 132 16.06 -4.37 -4.06
C HIS A 132 15.39 -5.37 -3.11
N ILE A 133 14.25 -5.94 -3.49
CA ILE A 133 13.62 -7.02 -2.70
C ILE A 133 14.50 -8.28 -2.71
N LEU A 134 15.02 -8.67 -3.88
CA LEU A 134 15.90 -9.84 -4.02
C LEU A 134 17.21 -9.70 -3.21
N GLN A 135 17.64 -8.49 -2.87
CA GLN A 135 18.82 -8.27 -2.04
C GLN A 135 18.56 -8.49 -0.54
N ILE A 136 17.30 -8.64 -0.11
CA ILE A 136 16.95 -8.83 1.31
C ILE A 136 17.25 -10.28 1.72
N SER A 137 18.27 -10.46 2.57
CA SER A 137 18.82 -11.79 2.93
C SER A 137 17.78 -12.72 3.56
N HIS A 138 16.98 -12.27 4.52
CA HIS A 138 15.98 -13.14 5.14
C HIS A 138 14.85 -13.52 4.19
N ILE A 139 14.43 -12.63 3.28
CA ILE A 139 13.42 -12.96 2.26
C ILE A 139 13.96 -14.06 1.34
N ARG A 140 15.22 -13.95 0.87
CA ARG A 140 15.85 -15.00 0.07
C ARG A 140 15.90 -16.36 0.78
N GLN A 141 16.10 -16.37 2.08
CA GLN A 141 16.23 -17.60 2.87
C GLN A 141 14.89 -18.24 3.25
N SER A 142 13.80 -17.47 3.29
CA SER A 142 12.53 -17.92 3.90
C SER A 142 11.30 -17.81 3.00
N HIS A 143 11.39 -17.12 1.87
CA HIS A 143 10.24 -16.83 1.00
C HIS A 143 10.54 -17.22 -0.47
N GLU A 144 10.92 -18.49 -0.69
CA GLU A 144 11.30 -19.02 -2.01
C GLU A 144 10.22 -18.79 -3.08
N THR A 145 8.94 -18.94 -2.74
CA THR A 145 7.81 -18.68 -3.66
C THR A 145 7.81 -17.24 -4.16
N LEU A 146 8.10 -16.26 -3.28
CA LEU A 146 8.17 -14.86 -3.67
C LEU A 146 9.38 -14.58 -4.56
N ILE A 147 10.54 -15.15 -4.22
CA ILE A 147 11.77 -15.02 -5.02
C ILE A 147 11.56 -15.59 -6.43
N THR A 148 11.00 -16.80 -6.52
CA THR A 148 10.66 -17.45 -7.80
C THR A 148 9.68 -16.60 -8.60
N PHE A 149 8.63 -16.10 -7.95
CA PHE A 149 7.66 -15.21 -8.60
C PHE A 149 8.33 -13.95 -9.17
N ILE A 150 9.20 -13.28 -8.40
CA ILE A 150 9.91 -12.08 -8.86
C ILE A 150 10.84 -12.40 -10.04
N HIS A 151 11.60 -13.51 -9.98
CA HIS A 151 12.46 -13.91 -11.09
C HIS A 151 11.68 -14.20 -12.37
N GLN A 152 10.57 -14.94 -12.26
CA GLN A 152 9.69 -15.22 -13.40
C GLN A 152 9.10 -13.93 -13.97
N ALA A 153 8.65 -13.03 -13.10
CA ALA A 153 8.09 -11.74 -13.48
C ALA A 153 9.12 -10.87 -14.24
N LEU A 154 10.38 -10.85 -13.79
CA LEU A 154 11.48 -10.12 -14.45
C LEU A 154 11.94 -10.76 -15.76
N ALA A 155 11.79 -12.07 -15.92
CA ALA A 155 12.19 -12.80 -17.12
C ALA A 155 11.17 -12.72 -18.26
N GLN A 156 9.92 -12.34 -17.97
CA GLN A 156 8.91 -12.14 -19.01
C GLN A 156 9.27 -10.92 -19.87
N PRO A 157 9.28 -11.05 -21.21
CA PRO A 157 9.48 -9.90 -22.08
C PRO A 157 8.38 -8.88 -21.82
N ARG A 158 8.76 -7.60 -21.68
CA ARG A 158 7.79 -6.51 -21.58
C ARG A 158 6.83 -6.65 -22.76
N LYS A 159 5.55 -6.92 -22.46
CA LYS A 159 4.50 -6.63 -23.42
C LYS A 159 4.44 -5.10 -23.46
N ASP A 160 5.17 -4.52 -24.39
CA ASP A 160 4.94 -3.14 -24.80
C ASP A 160 3.51 -3.12 -25.36
N THR A 161 2.54 -2.84 -24.50
CA THR A 161 1.19 -2.53 -24.95
C THR A 161 1.27 -1.17 -25.66
N PRO A 162 0.83 -1.08 -26.93
CA PRO A 162 0.90 0.14 -27.72
C PRO A 162 0.09 1.29 -27.12
#